data_AF-A0A2N5GD34-F1
#
_entry.id   AF-A0A2N5GD34-F1
#
_cell.length_a   1.000
_cell.length_b   1.000
_cell.length_c   1.000
_cell.angle_alpha   90.00
_cell.angle_beta   90.00
_cell.angle_gamma   90.00
#
_symmetry.space_group_name_H-M   'P 1'
#
loop_
_entity.id
_entity.type
_entity.pdbx_description
1 polymer ?
#
loop_
_entity_poly.entity_id
_entity_poly.type
_entity_poly.pdbx_seq_one_letter_code
_entity_poly.pdbx_strand_id
1 'polypeptide(L)'
;MFIKQSYDKNKKIFIVNGREDFIVNYSLIMMSETLKIKEPFINMSETLNRFKNNEGGFNTTVNDKSSSSLAITLYGLLLSAKLIMEEKVKEN
;
A
#
# COMPACT_ATOMS: atom_id res chain seq x y z
N MET A 1 7.00 -24.39 3.12
CA MET A 1 7.51 -23.17 2.44
C MET A 1 7.48 -22.04 3.44
N PHE A 2 8.62 -21.45 3.80
CA PHE A 2 8.63 -20.31 4.74
C PHE A 2 8.37 -19.02 3.97
N ILE A 3 7.40 -18.21 4.42
CA ILE A 3 7.18 -16.88 3.88
C ILE A 3 8.36 -16.01 4.35
N LYS A 4 9.22 -15.56 3.43
CA LYS A 4 10.33 -14.66 3.76
C LYS A 4 9.82 -13.22 3.70
N GLN A 5 9.84 -12.51 4.81
CA GLN A 5 9.44 -11.11 4.87
C GLN A 5 10.65 -10.23 5.24
N SER A 6 10.78 -9.08 4.60
CA SER A 6 11.79 -8.08 4.92
C SER A 6 11.27 -6.68 4.67
N TYR A 7 11.71 -5.72 5.47
CA TYR A 7 11.40 -4.29 5.27
C TYR A 7 12.54 -3.61 4.52
N ASP A 8 12.23 -2.98 3.39
CA ASP A 8 13.16 -2.10 2.69
C ASP A 8 13.04 -0.69 3.30
N LYS A 9 14.04 -0.33 4.11
CA LYS A 9 14.09 0.98 4.79
C LYS A 9 14.18 2.17 3.82
N ASN A 10 14.76 1.98 2.64
CA ASN A 10 14.94 3.06 1.67
C ASN A 10 13.63 3.36 0.94
N LYS A 11 12.94 2.30 0.52
CA LYS A 11 11.62 2.38 -0.14
C LYS A 11 10.45 2.49 0.83
N LYS A 12 10.72 2.31 2.12
CA LYS A 12 9.73 2.25 3.20
C LYS A 12 8.58 1.28 2.91
N ILE A 13 8.91 0.09 2.39
CA ILE A 13 7.93 -0.92 1.94
C ILE A 13 8.32 -2.32 2.45
N PHE A 14 7.33 -3.16 2.73
CA PHE A 14 7.54 -4.58 2.99
C PHE A 14 7.62 -5.38 1.69
N ILE A 15 8.59 -6.29 1.68
CA ILE A 15 8.86 -7.24 0.61
C ILE A 15 8.54 -8.63 1.16
N VAL A 16 7.70 -9.37 0.47
CA VAL A 16 7.28 -10.73 0.80
C VAL A 16 7.77 -11.65 -0.31
N ASN A 17 8.53 -12.70 0.02
CA ASN A 17 9.07 -13.64 -0.95
C ASN A 17 9.82 -12.94 -2.12
N GLY A 18 10.52 -11.84 -1.83
CA GLY A 18 11.27 -11.07 -2.83
C GLY A 18 10.44 -10.12 -3.70
N ARG A 19 9.13 -9.98 -3.47
CA ARG A 19 8.26 -9.03 -4.17
C ARG A 19 7.68 -7.97 -3.24
N GLU A 20 7.60 -6.74 -3.72
CA GLU A 20 6.78 -5.70 -3.12
C GLU A 20 5.32 -6.17 -3.19
N ASP A 21 4.65 -6.31 -2.04
CA ASP A 21 3.31 -6.92 -1.95
C ASP A 21 2.29 -5.94 -1.37
N PHE A 22 1.24 -5.63 -2.13
CA PHE A 22 0.28 -4.60 -1.74
C PHE A 22 -0.43 -4.93 -0.43
N ILE A 23 -0.85 -6.19 -0.23
CA ILE A 23 -1.70 -6.58 0.89
C ILE A 23 -0.96 -6.35 2.20
N VAL A 24 0.30 -6.80 2.29
CA VAL A 24 1.09 -6.65 3.52
C VAL A 24 1.34 -5.19 3.85
N ASN A 25 1.61 -4.36 2.83
CA ASN A 25 1.81 -2.93 3.04
C ASN A 25 0.53 -2.22 3.47
N TYR A 26 -0.60 -2.53 2.82
CA TYR A 26 -1.92 -2.05 3.22
C TYR A 26 -2.25 -2.44 4.67
N SER A 27 -2.09 -3.72 5.03
CA SER A 27 -2.36 -4.22 6.38
C SER A 27 -1.52 -3.49 7.42
N LEU A 28 -0.25 -3.25 7.15
CA LEU A 28 0.62 -2.55 8.08
C LEU A 28 0.22 -1.08 8.26
N ILE A 29 -0.17 -0.37 7.19
CA ILE A 29 -0.72 0.98 7.30
C ILE A 29 -1.94 0.97 8.22
N MET A 30 -2.93 0.13 7.92
CA MET A 30 -4.18 0.08 8.70
C MET A 30 -3.95 -0.32 10.16
N MET A 31 -3.05 -1.27 10.42
CA MET A 31 -2.69 -1.69 11.78
C MET A 31 -1.99 -0.58 12.54
N SER A 32 -1.02 0.10 11.93
CA SER A 32 -0.26 1.18 12.57
C SER A 32 -1.19 2.30 13.02
N GLU A 33 -2.16 2.64 12.19
CA GLU A 33 -3.16 3.67 12.52
C GLU A 33 -4.12 3.23 13.60
N THR A 34 -4.68 2.02 13.47
CA THR A 34 -5.60 1.45 14.47
C THR A 34 -4.96 1.41 15.85
N LEU A 35 -3.66 1.07 15.90
CA LEU A 35 -2.89 0.96 17.13
C LEU A 35 -2.18 2.27 17.52
N LYS A 36 -2.35 3.36 16.75
CA LYS A 36 -1.71 4.66 16.97
C LYS A 36 -0.18 4.59 17.08
N ILE A 37 0.45 3.71 16.31
CA ILE A 37 1.90 3.56 16.26
C ILE A 37 2.48 4.62 15.32
N LYS A 38 3.48 5.36 15.80
CA LYS A 38 4.14 6.43 15.02
C LYS A 38 5.03 5.93 13.88
N GLU A 39 5.36 4.65 13.87
CA GLU A 39 6.23 3.94 12.92
C GLU A 39 5.61 2.56 12.65
N PRO A 40 5.77 1.95 11.47
CA PRO A 40 6.59 2.37 10.33
C PRO A 40 5.88 3.33 9.36
N PHE A 41 6.64 4.31 8.84
CA PHE A 41 6.19 5.27 7.82
C PHE A 41 6.07 4.68 6.41
N ILE A 42 5.28 3.62 6.20
CA ILE A 42 4.92 3.26 4.82
C ILE A 42 4.27 4.50 4.20
N ASN A 43 4.86 5.01 3.13
CA ASN A 43 4.31 6.15 2.43
C ASN A 43 3.08 5.69 1.65
N MET A 44 1.89 6.08 2.12
CA MET A 44 0.61 5.70 1.51
C MET A 44 0.52 6.13 0.05
N SER A 45 0.89 7.37 -0.27
CA SER A 45 0.87 7.91 -1.63
C SER A 45 1.82 7.13 -2.54
N GLU A 46 3.03 6.83 -2.05
CA GLU A 46 4.01 6.04 -2.80
C GLU A 46 3.53 4.60 -3.02
N THR A 47 2.91 3.98 -2.01
CA THR A 47 2.30 2.65 -2.12
C THR A 47 1.22 2.65 -3.19
N LEU A 48 0.29 3.60 -3.15
CA LEU A 48 -0.76 3.70 -4.17
C LEU A 48 -0.18 3.86 -5.57
N ASN A 49 0.80 4.75 -5.76
CA ASN A 49 1.41 4.98 -7.06
C ASN A 49 2.16 3.76 -7.62
N ARG A 50 2.82 2.98 -6.76
CA ARG A 50 3.58 1.79 -7.18
C ARG A 50 2.70 0.66 -7.70
N PHE A 51 1.55 0.43 -7.08
CA PHE A 51 0.68 -0.72 -7.39
C PHE A 51 -0.49 -0.39 -8.30
N LYS A 52 -0.70 0.88 -8.64
CA LYS A 52 -1.70 1.32 -9.62
C LYS A 52 -1.29 0.90 -11.03
N ASN A 53 -2.21 0.29 -11.77
CA ASN A 53 -2.02 -0.08 -13.17
C ASN A 53 -2.36 1.09 -14.12
N ASN A 54 -2.17 0.88 -15.42
CA ASN A 54 -2.41 1.93 -16.43
C ASN A 54 -3.90 2.26 -16.63
N GLU A 55 -4.81 1.38 -16.23
CA GLU A 55 -6.26 1.53 -16.38
C GLU A 55 -6.94 2.08 -15.12
N GLY A 56 -6.16 2.39 -14.07
CA GLY A 56 -6.66 2.97 -12.82
C GLY A 56 -7.03 1.97 -11.72
N GLY A 57 -6.89 0.66 -11.97
CA GLY A 57 -6.99 -0.40 -10.96
C GLY A 57 -5.69 -0.61 -10.18
N PHE A 58 -5.70 -1.54 -9.21
CA PHE A 58 -4.51 -1.91 -8.43
C PHE A 58 -4.22 -3.41 -8.49
N ASN A 59 -2.95 -3.76 -8.33
CA ASN A 59 -2.46 -5.14 -8.31
C ASN A 59 -1.70 -5.50 -7.05
N THR A 60 -1.61 -6.80 -6.79
CA THR A 60 -0.88 -7.34 -5.64
C THR A 60 0.63 -7.11 -5.76
N THR A 61 1.15 -6.94 -6.98
CA THR A 61 2.58 -6.71 -7.28
C THR A 61 2.79 -5.53 -8.21
N VAL A 62 3.86 -4.77 -7.95
CA VAL A 62 4.25 -3.56 -8.71
C VAL A 62 4.51 -3.80 -10.20
N ASN A 63 4.94 -5.00 -10.58
CA ASN A 63 5.38 -5.30 -11.95
C ASN A 63 4.28 -5.88 -12.86
N ASP A 64 3.09 -6.17 -12.35
CA ASP A 64 1.97 -6.52 -13.21
C ASP A 64 1.16 -5.26 -13.50
N LYS A 65 1.34 -4.70 -14.70
CA LYS A 65 0.57 -3.53 -15.18
C LYS A 65 -0.50 -3.90 -16.20
N SER A 66 -0.59 -5.18 -16.55
CA SER A 66 -1.47 -5.71 -17.60
C SER A 66 -2.81 -6.22 -17.08
N SER A 67 -2.93 -6.45 -15.78
CA SER A 67 -4.14 -6.94 -15.14
C SER A 67 -4.62 -5.98 -14.04
N SER A 68 -5.76 -6.26 -13.41
CA SER A 68 -6.12 -5.70 -12.11
C SER A 68 -6.73 -6.79 -11.24
N SER A 69 -6.49 -6.71 -9.92
CA SER A 69 -7.22 -7.53 -8.96
C SER A 69 -8.35 -6.70 -8.36
N LEU A 70 -9.59 -7.20 -8.44
CA LEU A 70 -10.75 -6.51 -7.88
C LEU A 70 -10.59 -6.23 -6.37
N ALA A 71 -10.14 -7.24 -5.60
CA ALA A 71 -9.94 -7.11 -4.17
C ALA A 71 -8.85 -6.07 -3.83
N ILE A 72 -7.73 -6.10 -4.56
CA ILE A 72 -6.65 -5.14 -4.34
C ILE A 72 -7.07 -3.74 -4.78
N THR A 73 -7.85 -3.63 -5.84
CA THR A 73 -8.41 -2.37 -6.30
C THR A 73 -9.31 -1.76 -5.24
N LEU A 74 -10.16 -2.56 -4.58
CA LEU A 74 -10.96 -2.09 -3.44
C LEU A 74 -10.07 -1.56 -2.30
N TYR A 75 -9.03 -2.28 -1.90
CA TYR A 75 -8.10 -1.82 -0.85
C TYR A 75 -7.34 -0.55 -1.24
N GLY A 76 -6.89 -0.44 -2.48
CA GLY A 76 -6.30 0.77 -3.04
C GLY A 76 -7.26 1.97 -3.01
N LEU A 77 -8.53 1.76 -3.33
CA LEU A 77 -9.55 2.81 -3.26
C LEU A 77 -9.83 3.26 -1.82
N LEU A 78 -9.92 2.34 -0.86
CA LEU A 78 -10.10 2.68 0.56
C LEU A 78 -8.93 3.52 1.08
N LEU A 79 -7.70 3.13 0.73
CA LEU A 79 -6.50 3.87 1.12
C LEU A 79 -6.42 5.25 0.41
N SER A 80 -6.84 5.34 -0.85
CA SER A 80 -6.93 6.61 -1.59
C SER A 80 -7.96 7.56 -0.98
N ALA A 81 -9.15 7.06 -0.66
CA ALA A 81 -10.21 7.85 -0.04
C ALA A 81 -9.74 8.43 1.30
N LYS A 82 -8.99 7.65 2.06
CA LYS A 82 -8.39 8.08 3.31
C LYS A 82 -7.35 9.20 3.11
N LEU A 83 -6.42 9.05 2.16
CA LEU A 83 -5.42 10.08 1.85
C LEU A 83 -6.10 11.42 1.51
N ILE A 84 -7.16 11.38 0.69
CA ILE A 84 -7.97 12.56 0.34
C ILE A 84 -8.61 13.21 1.57
N MET A 85 -9.14 12.40 2.50
CA MET A 85 -9.71 12.93 3.75
C MET A 85 -8.65 13.61 4.63
N GLU A 86 -7.45 13.03 4.74
CA GLU A 86 -6.35 13.61 5.51
C GLU A 86 -5.82 14.91 4.92
N GLU A 87 -5.77 15.02 3.59
CA GLU A 87 -5.40 16.26 2.90
C GLU A 87 -6.43 17.36 3.16
N LYS A 88 -7.73 17.06 3.02
CA LYS A 88 -8.81 18.03 3.30
C LYS A 88 -8.85 18.53 4.74
N VAL A 89 -8.48 17.70 5.72
CA VAL A 89 -8.40 18.12 7.13
C VAL A 89 -7.26 19.11 7.36
N LYS A 90 -6.18 19.06 6.56
CA LYS A 90 -5.04 19.99 6.69
C LYS A 90 -5.28 21.34 6.01
N GLU A 91 -6.23 21.42 5.08
CA GLU A 91 -6.58 22.64 4.36
C GLU A 91 -7.56 23.55 5.13
N ASN A 92 -8.24 23.03 6.15
CA ASN A 92 -9.14 23.77 7.04
C ASN A 92 -8.46 24.14 8.36
#